data_AF-A0A4S4N5C4-F1
#
_entry.id   AF-A0A4S4N5C4-F1
#
_cell.length_a   1.000
_cell.length_b   1.000
_cell.length_c   1.000
_cell.angle_alpha   90.00
_cell.angle_beta   90.00
_cell.angle_gamma   90.00
#
_symmetry.space_group_name_H-M   'P 1'
#
loop_
_entity.id
_entity.type
_entity.pdbx_description
1 polymer ?
#
loop_
_entity_poly.entity_id
_entity_poly.type
_entity_poly.pdbx_seq_one_letter_code
_entity_poly.pdbx_strand_id
1 'polypeptide(L)'
;MASYHMEVPFVIWAKYMGLFGVGSVIMRGAGCIINDMWDRKLDRAVGASSLSLVVVYPFMKRVTYWPQAVLGLVFNWGALLGWSAIAGQTAWSVCLPLYIGSFCWTLVYDTIYAHQDKVDDALVGIRSTALLFGTHTQFILSSISASSLTLIAFAGYLNAQTWPFFVGVGAAAWKLAGILVRTDFQSRASCWKGFVGCGWAGAWIFAGAAVDYGLLTVEMNWPALLA
;
A
#
# COMPACT_ATOMS: atom_id res chain seq x y z
N MET A 1 13.26 6.75 0.30
CA MET A 1 12.83 8.11 -0.10
C MET A 1 13.44 9.17 0.82
N ALA A 2 13.07 9.27 2.10
CA ALA A 2 13.67 10.26 3.03
C ALA A 2 15.21 10.18 3.15
N SER A 3 15.76 8.97 3.02
CA SER A 3 17.21 8.73 3.06
C SER A 3 17.99 9.43 1.94
N TYR A 4 17.34 9.85 0.86
CA TYR A 4 17.99 10.50 -0.30
C TYR A 4 18.44 11.91 0.03
N HIS A 5 17.57 12.71 0.65
CA HIS A 5 17.89 14.10 0.96
C HIS A 5 18.83 14.25 2.16
N MET A 6 18.87 13.23 3.01
CA MET A 6 19.61 13.27 4.28
C MET A 6 20.96 12.54 4.19
N GLU A 7 21.32 12.01 3.02
CA GLU A 7 22.60 11.32 2.76
C GLU A 7 22.97 10.27 3.83
N VAL A 8 21.96 9.63 4.41
CA VAL A 8 22.15 8.76 5.58
C VAL A 8 22.95 7.51 5.20
N PRO A 9 23.90 7.05 6.04
CA PRO A 9 24.66 5.84 5.80
C PRO A 9 23.78 4.60 5.61
N PHE A 10 24.25 3.66 4.78
CA PHE A 10 23.55 2.41 4.48
C PHE A 10 23.13 1.63 5.73
N VAL A 11 23.95 1.64 6.79
CA VAL A 11 23.66 0.97 8.08
C VAL A 11 22.39 1.53 8.74
N ILE A 12 22.20 2.86 8.69
CA ILE A 12 21.02 3.51 9.26
C ILE A 12 19.78 3.14 8.45
N TRP A 13 19.89 3.18 7.12
CA TRP A 13 18.82 2.74 6.23
C TRP A 13 18.41 1.28 6.48
N ALA A 14 19.38 0.37 6.57
CA ALA A 14 19.14 -1.05 6.83
C ALA A 14 18.50 -1.29 8.22
N LYS A 15 18.95 -0.56 9.24
CA LYS A 15 18.36 -0.62 10.60
C LYS A 15 16.89 -0.22 10.59
N TYR A 16 16.54 0.91 9.98
CA TYR A 16 15.15 1.35 9.91
C TYR A 16 14.30 0.40 9.05
N MET A 17 14.83 -0.11 7.93
CA MET A 17 14.15 -1.15 7.15
C MET A 17 13.84 -2.40 7.99
N GLY A 18 14.78 -2.86 8.82
CA GLY A 18 14.55 -3.97 9.74
C GLY A 18 13.47 -3.68 10.78
N LEU A 19 13.51 -2.50 11.41
CA LEU A 19 12.52 -2.07 12.40
C LEU A 19 11.10 -1.96 11.80
N PHE A 20 10.96 -1.32 10.63
CA PHE A 20 9.69 -1.24 9.92
C PHE A 20 9.21 -2.61 9.44
N GLY A 21 10.12 -3.49 9.00
CA GLY A 21 9.82 -4.86 8.64
C GLY A 21 9.21 -5.64 9.82
N VAL A 22 9.89 -5.65 10.97
CA VAL A 22 9.38 -6.30 12.20
C VAL A 22 8.05 -5.68 12.63
N GLY A 23 7.96 -4.35 12.64
CA GLY A 23 6.72 -3.63 12.98
C GLY A 23 5.56 -4.01 12.06
N SER A 24 5.79 -4.16 10.75
CA SER A 24 4.76 -4.56 9.79
C SER A 24 4.23 -5.98 10.04
N VAL A 25 5.10 -6.92 10.44
CA VAL A 25 4.71 -8.30 10.78
C VAL A 25 3.86 -8.31 12.04
N ILE A 26 4.29 -7.59 13.08
CA ILE A 26 3.55 -7.47 14.34
C ILE A 26 2.19 -6.81 14.12
N MET A 27 2.13 -5.71 13.37
CA MET A 27 0.87 -5.01 13.09
C MET A 27 -0.11 -5.87 12.28
N ARG A 28 0.37 -6.63 11.29
CA ARG A 28 -0.49 -7.59 10.58
C ARG A 28 -1.02 -8.68 11.51
N GLY A 29 -0.15 -9.26 12.35
CA GLY A 29 -0.54 -10.26 13.33
C GLY A 29 -1.60 -9.73 14.32
N ALA A 30 -1.35 -8.56 14.90
CA ALA A 30 -2.30 -7.90 15.81
C ALA A 30 -3.62 -7.55 15.11
N GLY A 31 -3.58 -7.07 13.86
CA GLY A 31 -4.76 -6.78 13.07
C GLY A 31 -5.63 -8.01 12.79
N CYS A 32 -5.01 -9.13 12.40
CA CYS A 32 -5.72 -10.40 12.21
C CYS A 32 -6.30 -10.92 13.52
N ILE A 33 -5.56 -10.87 14.63
CA ILE A 33 -6.05 -11.31 15.95
C ILE A 33 -7.25 -10.46 16.39
N ILE A 34 -7.18 -9.13 16.26
CA ILE A 34 -8.29 -8.23 16.60
C ILE A 34 -9.50 -8.50 15.71
N ASN A 35 -9.27 -8.68 14.40
CA ASN A 35 -10.34 -8.98 13.44
C ASN A 35 -11.04 -10.31 13.78
N ASP A 36 -10.28 -11.37 14.05
CA ASP A 36 -10.80 -12.71 14.41
C ASP A 36 -11.46 -12.73 15.80
N MET A 37 -10.94 -11.98 16.76
CA MET A 37 -11.55 -11.82 18.08
C MET A 37 -12.90 -11.10 18.00
N TRP A 38 -13.00 -10.06 17.17
CA TRP A 38 -14.21 -9.23 17.07
C TRP A 38 -15.30 -9.88 16.22
N ASP A 39 -14.96 -10.74 15.26
CA ASP A 39 -15.93 -11.51 14.45
C ASP A 39 -16.75 -12.53 15.29
N ARG A 40 -16.42 -12.76 16.57
CA ARG A 40 -17.10 -13.72 17.45
C ARG A 40 -18.05 -13.15 18.51
N LYS A 41 -18.00 -11.86 18.87
CA LYS A 41 -19.02 -11.08 19.65
C LYS A 41 -18.39 -9.78 20.21
N LEU A 42 -19.19 -8.71 20.24
CA LEU A 42 -18.87 -7.37 20.75
C LEU A 42 -18.38 -7.36 22.22
N ASP A 43 -17.30 -6.63 22.55
CA ASP A 43 -17.34 -5.24 23.10
C ASP A 43 -15.98 -4.77 23.71
N ARG A 44 -15.78 -3.43 23.72
CA ARG A 44 -14.88 -2.54 24.53
C ARG A 44 -13.37 -2.32 24.22
N ALA A 45 -13.15 -1.10 23.70
CA ALA A 45 -12.29 0.01 24.18
C ALA A 45 -10.73 0.04 23.98
N VAL A 46 -10.28 1.22 23.50
CA VAL A 46 -8.92 1.85 23.48
C VAL A 46 -7.98 1.38 22.34
N GLY A 47 -7.18 2.20 21.63
CA GLY A 47 -6.93 3.66 21.58
C GLY A 47 -5.64 3.99 20.78
N ALA A 48 -5.52 5.24 20.31
CA ALA A 48 -4.41 5.92 19.58
C ALA A 48 -4.53 6.05 18.04
N SER A 49 -5.25 7.11 17.60
CA SER A 49 -5.45 7.68 16.24
C SER A 49 -5.42 6.78 14.99
N SER A 50 -4.37 6.01 14.72
CA SER A 50 -4.42 4.92 13.74
C SER A 50 -5.32 3.78 14.24
N LEU A 51 -5.29 3.48 15.54
CA LEU A 51 -6.19 2.54 16.19
C LEU A 51 -7.66 3.00 16.14
N SER A 52 -7.94 4.31 16.15
CA SER A 52 -9.32 4.79 16.02
C SER A 52 -9.93 4.37 14.67
N LEU A 53 -9.17 4.48 13.58
CA LEU A 53 -9.62 4.05 12.26
C LEU A 53 -9.58 2.52 12.10
N VAL A 54 -8.62 1.82 12.72
CA VAL A 54 -8.59 0.34 12.79
C VAL A 54 -9.84 -0.19 13.51
N VAL A 55 -10.24 0.45 14.61
CA VAL A 55 -11.44 0.07 15.38
C VAL A 55 -12.72 0.38 14.60
N VAL A 56 -12.73 1.45 13.80
CA VAL A 56 -13.88 1.82 12.97
C VAL A 56 -14.02 0.88 11.76
N TYR A 57 -12.91 0.38 11.19
CA TYR A 57 -12.90 -0.40 9.95
C TYR A 57 -13.90 -1.58 9.93
N PRO A 58 -13.99 -2.46 10.95
CA PRO A 58 -14.95 -3.56 10.96
C PRO A 58 -16.41 -3.10 10.83
N PHE A 59 -16.74 -1.91 11.36
CA PHE A 59 -18.09 -1.35 11.31
C PHE A 59 -18.43 -0.70 9.95
N MET A 60 -17.42 -0.35 9.16
CA MET A 60 -17.63 0.37 7.90
C MET A 60 -18.36 -0.45 6.85
N LYS A 61 -18.22 -1.78 6.90
CA LYS A 61 -18.96 -2.72 6.05
C LYS A 61 -20.48 -2.60 6.21
N ARG A 62 -20.97 -2.10 7.35
CA ARG A 62 -22.40 -1.91 7.64
C ARG A 62 -22.91 -0.49 7.37
N VAL A 63 -22.01 0.47 7.20
CA VAL A 63 -22.37 1.90 7.07
C VAL A 63 -22.14 2.40 5.64
N THR A 64 -21.09 1.93 4.96
CA THR A 64 -20.67 2.44 3.65
C THR A 64 -20.39 1.31 2.65
N TYR A 65 -20.49 1.63 1.35
CA TYR A 65 -19.99 0.76 0.27
C TYR A 65 -18.48 0.83 0.08
N TRP A 66 -17.78 1.69 0.84
CA TRP A 66 -16.34 1.89 0.75
C TRP A 66 -15.57 1.48 2.02
N PRO A 67 -15.81 0.32 2.65
CA PRO A 67 -14.98 -0.13 3.77
C PRO A 67 -13.49 -0.22 3.39
N GLN A 68 -13.18 -0.54 2.14
CA GLN A 68 -11.84 -0.56 1.53
C GLN A 68 -11.13 0.80 1.67
N ALA A 69 -11.86 1.92 1.59
CA ALA A 69 -11.28 3.25 1.74
C ALA A 69 -10.80 3.49 3.17
N VAL A 70 -11.60 3.10 4.17
CA VAL A 70 -11.17 3.21 5.57
C VAL A 70 -9.96 2.33 5.84
N LEU A 71 -9.92 1.12 5.26
CA LEU A 71 -8.75 0.25 5.30
C LEU A 71 -7.49 0.91 4.72
N GLY A 72 -7.63 1.52 3.54
CA GLY A 72 -6.54 2.25 2.88
C GLY A 72 -6.04 3.42 3.73
N LEU A 73 -6.92 4.19 4.37
CA LEU A 73 -6.52 5.28 5.23
C LEU A 73 -5.77 4.80 6.48
N VAL A 74 -6.01 3.57 6.93
CA VAL A 74 -5.33 2.99 8.10
C VAL A 74 -3.97 2.45 7.73
N PHE A 75 -3.90 1.58 6.71
CA PHE A 75 -2.69 0.79 6.46
C PHE A 75 -1.55 1.60 5.81
N ASN A 76 -1.86 2.74 5.20
CA ASN A 76 -0.86 3.51 4.46
C ASN A 76 -0.11 4.55 5.30
N TRP A 77 -0.39 4.66 6.61
CA TRP A 77 0.33 5.57 7.52
C TRP A 77 1.84 5.35 7.56
N GLY A 78 2.31 4.14 7.23
CA GLY A 78 3.74 3.83 7.08
C GLY A 78 4.46 4.75 6.08
N ALA A 79 3.78 5.24 5.04
CA ALA A 79 4.35 6.19 4.08
C ALA A 79 4.71 7.55 4.72
N LEU A 80 3.96 7.96 5.76
CA LEU A 80 4.21 9.20 6.51
C LEU A 80 5.26 8.94 7.61
N LEU A 81 5.08 7.88 8.38
CA LEU A 81 5.94 7.53 9.52
C LEU A 81 7.36 7.14 9.09
N GLY A 82 7.50 6.43 7.97
CA GLY A 82 8.80 6.05 7.42
C GLY A 82 9.68 7.25 7.09
N TRP A 83 9.07 8.33 6.62
CA TRP A 83 9.78 9.57 6.33
C TRP A 83 10.15 10.31 7.62
N SER A 84 9.18 10.56 8.49
CA SER A 84 9.39 11.34 9.72
C SER A 84 10.37 10.66 10.68
N ALA A 85 10.42 9.32 10.69
CA ALA A 85 11.38 8.55 11.50
C ALA A 85 12.85 8.81 11.11
N ILE A 86 13.13 9.16 9.86
CA ILE A 86 14.49 9.42 9.37
C ILE A 86 14.79 10.93 9.38
N ALA A 87 13.87 11.74 8.86
CA ALA A 87 14.10 13.17 8.65
C ALA A 87 13.67 14.05 9.83
N GLY A 88 13.00 13.50 10.86
CA GLY A 88 12.47 14.26 11.99
C GLY A 88 11.24 15.14 11.68
N GLN A 89 10.89 15.28 10.40
CA GLN A 89 9.74 16.03 9.90
C GLN A 89 9.15 15.33 8.67
N THR A 90 7.88 15.59 8.34
CA THR A 90 7.24 15.02 7.14
C THR A 90 7.33 15.99 5.97
N ALA A 91 7.99 15.59 4.88
CA ALA A 91 7.96 16.36 3.63
C ALA A 91 6.63 16.15 2.90
N TRP A 92 5.63 16.96 3.22
CA TRP A 92 4.26 16.78 2.73
C TRP A 92 4.14 16.74 1.21
N SER A 93 4.99 17.47 0.47
CA SER A 93 5.01 17.45 -1.00
C SER A 93 5.29 16.06 -1.58
N VAL A 94 6.12 15.24 -0.92
CA VAL A 94 6.46 13.88 -1.36
C VAL A 94 5.57 12.85 -0.67
N CYS A 95 5.40 12.99 0.64
CA CYS A 95 4.67 12.02 1.46
C CYS A 95 3.18 11.97 1.15
N LEU A 96 2.55 13.10 0.82
CA LEU A 96 1.10 13.14 0.56
C LEU A 96 0.73 12.44 -0.76
N PRO A 97 1.37 12.72 -1.92
CA PRO A 97 1.11 11.94 -3.13
C PRO A 97 1.43 10.45 -2.95
N LEU A 98 2.53 10.10 -2.26
CA LEU A 98 2.88 8.71 -1.98
C LEU A 98 1.79 8.01 -1.14
N TYR A 99 1.29 8.69 -0.10
CA TYR A 99 0.22 8.19 0.76
C TYR A 99 -1.09 8.00 0.00
N ILE A 100 -1.52 8.99 -0.80
CA ILE A 100 -2.75 8.90 -1.60
C ILE A 100 -2.61 7.81 -2.67
N GLY A 101 -1.44 7.70 -3.32
CA GLY A 101 -1.16 6.63 -4.27
C GLY A 101 -1.27 5.25 -3.62
N SER A 102 -0.67 5.07 -2.45
CA SER A 102 -0.73 3.80 -1.71
C SER A 102 -2.16 3.49 -1.21
N PHE A 103 -2.92 4.52 -0.85
CA PHE A 103 -4.35 4.42 -0.56
C PHE A 103 -5.15 3.93 -1.79
N CYS A 104 -4.93 4.52 -2.96
CA CYS A 104 -5.54 4.07 -4.21
C CYS A 104 -5.18 2.61 -4.52
N TRP A 105 -3.91 2.22 -4.34
CA TRP A 105 -3.51 0.83 -4.52
C TRP A 105 -4.24 -0.13 -3.57
N THR A 106 -4.49 0.31 -2.34
CA THR A 106 -5.26 -0.45 -1.34
C THR A 106 -6.69 -0.68 -1.79
N LEU A 107 -7.34 0.35 -2.35
CA LEU A 107 -8.66 0.18 -2.95
C LEU A 107 -8.64 -0.88 -4.05
N VAL A 108 -7.58 -0.97 -4.85
CA VAL A 108 -7.48 -1.95 -5.94
C VAL A 108 -7.43 -3.37 -5.43
N TYR A 109 -6.41 -3.71 -4.64
CA TYR A 109 -6.23 -5.10 -4.21
C TYR A 109 -7.34 -5.55 -3.26
N ASP A 110 -7.84 -4.65 -2.39
CA ASP A 110 -8.89 -5.01 -1.42
C ASP A 110 -10.25 -5.15 -2.10
N THR A 111 -10.51 -4.40 -3.19
CA THR A 111 -11.72 -4.63 -4.00
C THR A 111 -11.63 -5.95 -4.76
N ILE A 112 -10.46 -6.29 -5.33
CA ILE A 112 -10.25 -7.63 -5.94
C ILE A 112 -10.52 -8.73 -4.91
N TYR A 113 -10.00 -8.56 -3.68
CA TYR A 113 -10.23 -9.51 -2.59
C TYR A 113 -11.73 -9.62 -2.24
N ALA A 114 -12.43 -8.48 -2.10
CA ALA A 114 -13.85 -8.42 -1.75
C ALA A 114 -14.78 -9.08 -2.78
N HIS A 115 -14.35 -9.25 -4.04
CA HIS A 115 -15.13 -10.01 -5.02
C HIS A 115 -15.28 -11.50 -4.65
N GLN A 116 -14.47 -12.04 -3.74
CA GLN A 116 -14.64 -13.40 -3.23
C GLN A 116 -15.92 -13.55 -2.40
N ASP A 117 -16.22 -12.54 -1.60
CA ASP A 117 -17.29 -12.59 -0.60
C ASP A 117 -18.57 -11.90 -1.08
N LYS A 118 -18.56 -11.28 -2.27
CA LYS A 118 -19.69 -10.47 -2.77
C LYS A 118 -21.06 -11.14 -2.73
N VAL A 119 -21.13 -12.46 -2.96
CA VAL A 119 -22.41 -13.21 -2.93
C VAL A 119 -22.90 -13.32 -1.49
N ASP A 120 -22.00 -13.66 -0.57
CA ASP A 120 -22.31 -13.80 0.85
C ASP A 120 -22.62 -12.43 1.47
N ASP A 121 -21.85 -11.40 1.10
CA ASP A 121 -22.09 -10.00 1.49
C ASP A 121 -23.50 -9.56 1.06
N ALA A 122 -23.90 -9.85 -0.19
CA ALA A 122 -25.22 -9.48 -0.70
C ALA A 122 -26.36 -10.20 0.06
N LEU A 123 -26.18 -11.48 0.41
CA LEU A 123 -27.17 -12.27 1.14
C LEU A 123 -27.38 -11.76 2.58
N VAL A 124 -26.31 -11.29 3.23
CA VAL A 124 -26.34 -10.79 4.61
C VAL A 124 -26.57 -9.27 4.68
N GLY A 125 -26.70 -8.60 3.54
CA GLY A 125 -26.94 -7.15 3.44
C GLY A 125 -25.72 -6.29 3.76
N ILE A 126 -24.53 -6.85 3.66
CA ILE A 126 -23.24 -6.16 3.82
C ILE A 126 -22.89 -5.42 2.53
N ARG A 127 -22.31 -4.22 2.66
CA ARG A 127 -21.95 -3.35 1.54
C ARG A 127 -20.45 -3.41 1.27
N SER A 128 -20.06 -3.45 0.00
CA SER A 128 -18.66 -3.46 -0.43
C SER A 128 -18.50 -2.82 -1.81
N THR A 129 -17.28 -2.38 -2.15
CA THR A 129 -16.98 -1.83 -3.49
C THR A 129 -17.19 -2.87 -4.58
N ALA A 130 -17.00 -4.15 -4.29
CA ALA A 130 -17.29 -5.25 -5.21
C ALA A 130 -18.78 -5.28 -5.63
N LEU A 131 -19.69 -4.97 -4.70
CA LEU A 131 -21.12 -4.81 -4.99
C LEU A 131 -21.42 -3.49 -5.68
N LEU A 132 -20.78 -2.40 -5.26
CA LEU A 132 -20.99 -1.06 -5.83
C LEU A 132 -20.54 -0.97 -7.29
N PHE A 133 -19.38 -1.52 -7.63
CA PHE A 133 -18.77 -1.41 -8.96
C PHE A 133 -19.36 -2.41 -9.95
N GLY A 134 -19.86 -3.56 -9.47
CA GLY A 134 -20.56 -4.54 -10.28
C GLY A 134 -19.78 -4.94 -11.54
N THR A 135 -20.39 -4.76 -12.72
CA THR A 135 -19.80 -5.08 -14.02
C THR A 135 -18.71 -4.09 -14.46
N HIS A 136 -18.66 -2.89 -13.88
CA HIS A 136 -17.68 -1.85 -14.21
C HIS A 136 -16.37 -1.97 -13.42
N THR A 137 -16.25 -2.99 -12.55
CA THR A 137 -15.09 -3.22 -11.68
C THR A 137 -13.77 -3.11 -12.42
N GLN A 138 -13.59 -3.83 -13.52
CA GLN A 138 -12.30 -3.83 -14.24
C GLN A 138 -11.90 -2.43 -14.67
N PHE A 139 -12.85 -1.65 -15.22
CA PHE A 139 -12.59 -0.28 -15.67
C PHE A 139 -12.23 0.62 -14.48
N ILE A 140 -13.04 0.62 -13.43
CA ILE A 140 -12.83 1.46 -12.24
C ILE A 140 -11.48 1.12 -11.58
N LEU A 141 -11.18 -0.16 -11.38
CA LEU A 141 -9.92 -0.58 -10.76
C LEU A 141 -8.70 -0.26 -11.66
N SER A 142 -8.87 -0.28 -12.98
CA SER A 142 -7.81 0.15 -13.91
C SER A 142 -7.53 1.64 -13.78
N SER A 143 -8.57 2.48 -13.68
CA SER A 143 -8.43 3.92 -13.45
C SER A 143 -7.77 4.22 -12.11
N ILE A 144 -8.21 3.57 -11.02
CA ILE A 144 -7.63 3.74 -9.68
C ILE A 144 -6.17 3.26 -9.67
N SER A 145 -5.84 2.17 -10.38
CA SER A 145 -4.46 1.70 -10.51
C SER A 145 -3.57 2.69 -11.25
N ALA A 146 -4.08 3.28 -12.34
CA ALA A 146 -3.35 4.32 -13.06
C ALA A 146 -3.11 5.55 -12.16
N SER A 147 -4.13 6.02 -11.44
CA SER A 147 -3.97 7.11 -10.47
C SER A 147 -2.95 6.78 -9.38
N SER A 148 -2.99 5.57 -8.84
CA SER A 148 -2.04 5.09 -7.84
C SER A 148 -0.60 5.18 -8.35
N LEU A 149 -0.33 4.62 -9.52
CA LEU A 149 1.02 4.56 -10.09
C LEU A 149 1.52 5.95 -10.47
N THR A 150 0.65 6.81 -11.01
CA THR A 150 0.97 8.20 -11.32
C THR A 150 1.35 8.98 -10.07
N LEU A 151 0.60 8.84 -8.96
CA LEU A 151 0.91 9.52 -7.71
C LEU A 151 2.21 9.02 -7.07
N ILE A 152 2.49 7.72 -7.15
CA ILE A 152 3.75 7.14 -6.67
C ILE A 152 4.93 7.60 -7.54
N ALA A 153 4.77 7.61 -8.86
CA ALA A 153 5.78 8.14 -9.79
C ALA A 153 6.04 9.63 -9.53
N PHE A 154 4.97 10.41 -9.32
CA PHE A 154 5.07 11.83 -9.01
C PHE A 154 5.78 12.09 -7.67
N ALA A 155 5.50 11.30 -6.64
CA ALA A 155 6.24 11.36 -5.38
C ALA A 155 7.74 11.08 -5.60
N GLY A 156 8.08 10.07 -6.41
CA GLY A 156 9.46 9.77 -6.76
C GLY A 156 10.15 10.91 -7.52
N TYR A 157 9.45 11.52 -8.48
CA TYR A 157 9.92 12.70 -9.20
C TYR A 157 10.21 13.87 -8.25
N LEU A 158 9.28 14.18 -7.34
CA LEU A 158 9.48 15.24 -6.33
C LEU A 158 10.62 14.93 -5.35
N ASN A 159 10.92 13.66 -5.12
CA ASN A 159 12.04 13.20 -4.31
C ASN A 159 13.35 13.07 -5.11
N ALA A 160 13.39 13.48 -6.39
CA ALA A 160 14.54 13.31 -7.27
C ALA A 160 15.06 11.85 -7.36
N GLN A 161 14.16 10.87 -7.33
CA GLN A 161 14.50 9.48 -7.64
C GLN A 161 15.00 9.39 -9.10
N THR A 162 15.91 8.46 -9.39
CA THR A 162 16.44 8.29 -10.76
C THR A 162 15.77 7.14 -11.51
N TRP A 163 16.30 6.79 -12.68
CA TRP A 163 15.67 5.85 -13.62
C TRP A 163 15.34 4.45 -13.04
N PRO A 164 16.09 3.82 -12.10
CA PRO A 164 15.76 2.50 -11.59
C PRO A 164 14.43 2.48 -10.83
N PHE A 165 14.11 3.56 -10.11
CA PHE A 165 12.82 3.71 -9.44
C PHE A 165 11.68 3.70 -10.47
N PHE A 166 11.79 4.49 -11.54
CA PHE A 166 10.76 4.57 -12.58
C PHE A 166 10.63 3.26 -13.38
N VAL A 167 11.72 2.52 -13.58
CA VAL A 167 11.67 1.16 -14.14
C VAL A 167 10.88 0.23 -13.21
N GLY A 168 11.10 0.30 -11.90
CA GLY A 168 10.30 -0.44 -10.90
C GLY A 168 8.81 -0.11 -10.95
N VAL A 169 8.47 1.18 -11.07
CA VAL A 169 7.08 1.64 -11.25
C VAL A 169 6.48 1.12 -12.57
N GLY A 170 7.24 1.16 -13.67
CA GLY A 170 6.81 0.61 -14.97
C GLY A 170 6.55 -0.90 -14.91
N ALA A 171 7.42 -1.67 -14.25
CA ALA A 171 7.23 -3.10 -14.04
C ALA A 171 5.97 -3.39 -13.18
N ALA A 172 5.73 -2.58 -12.15
CA ALA A 172 4.50 -2.65 -11.36
C ALA A 172 3.25 -2.33 -12.18
N ALA A 173 3.32 -1.33 -13.07
CA ALA A 173 2.24 -1.00 -13.99
C ALA A 173 1.88 -2.15 -14.93
N TRP A 174 2.90 -2.75 -15.56
CA TRP A 174 2.73 -3.93 -16.40
C TRP A 174 2.09 -5.10 -15.63
N LYS A 175 2.58 -5.35 -14.41
CA LYS A 175 2.06 -6.42 -13.56
C LYS A 175 0.60 -6.20 -13.18
N LEU A 176 0.24 -5.00 -12.73
CA LEU A 176 -1.13 -4.67 -12.34
C LEU A 176 -2.09 -4.70 -13.53
N ALA A 177 -1.69 -4.16 -14.69
CA ALA A 177 -2.49 -4.24 -15.91
C ALA A 177 -2.78 -5.71 -16.28
N GLY A 178 -1.76 -6.57 -16.25
CA GLY A 178 -1.91 -8.00 -16.49
C GLY A 178 -2.83 -8.69 -15.49
N ILE A 179 -2.80 -8.30 -14.20
CA ILE A 179 -3.71 -8.82 -13.18
C ILE A 179 -5.15 -8.40 -13.46
N LEU A 180 -5.41 -7.11 -13.70
CA LEU A 180 -6.76 -6.59 -13.89
C LEU A 180 -7.44 -7.13 -15.15
N VAL A 181 -6.67 -7.40 -16.22
CA VAL A 181 -7.19 -7.98 -17.46
C VAL A 181 -7.49 -9.47 -17.31
N ARG A 182 -6.71 -10.21 -16.51
CA ARG A 182 -6.84 -11.68 -16.40
C ARG A 182 -7.72 -12.13 -15.22
N THR A 183 -7.99 -11.23 -14.27
CA THR A 183 -8.78 -11.58 -13.09
C THR A 183 -10.25 -11.71 -13.49
N ASP A 184 -10.79 -12.90 -13.24
CA ASP A 184 -12.22 -13.13 -13.34
C ASP A 184 -12.86 -12.80 -12.00
N PHE A 185 -13.53 -11.64 -11.93
CA PHE A 185 -14.20 -11.13 -10.74
C PHE A 185 -15.43 -11.93 -10.31
N GLN A 186 -15.83 -12.96 -11.06
CA GLN A 186 -16.86 -13.91 -10.67
C GLN A 186 -16.29 -15.15 -9.98
N SER A 187 -15.00 -15.43 -10.16
CA SER A 187 -14.33 -16.62 -9.63
C SER A 187 -13.52 -16.31 -8.37
N ARG A 188 -13.91 -16.90 -7.23
CA ARG A 188 -13.18 -16.74 -5.96
C ARG A 188 -11.69 -17.08 -6.09
N ALA A 189 -11.37 -18.18 -6.75
CA ALA A 189 -9.99 -18.62 -6.95
C ALA A 189 -9.18 -17.66 -7.84
N SER A 190 -9.84 -17.05 -8.85
CA SER A 190 -9.20 -16.05 -9.71
C SER A 190 -8.93 -14.75 -8.94
N CYS A 191 -9.91 -14.28 -8.15
CA CYS A 191 -9.76 -13.13 -7.27
C CYS A 191 -8.64 -13.31 -6.24
N TRP A 192 -8.54 -14.48 -5.59
CA TRP A 192 -7.44 -14.78 -4.67
C TRP A 192 -6.07 -14.68 -5.35
N LYS A 193 -5.92 -15.29 -6.53
CA LYS A 193 -4.68 -15.20 -7.33
C LYS A 193 -4.37 -13.75 -7.74
N GLY A 194 -5.39 -12.98 -8.12
CA GLY A 194 -5.26 -11.56 -8.44
C GLY A 194 -4.76 -10.75 -7.25
N PHE A 195 -5.41 -10.90 -6.09
CA PHE A 195 -5.04 -10.26 -4.83
C PHE A 195 -3.60 -10.56 -4.40
N VAL A 196 -3.21 -11.85 -4.35
CA VAL A 196 -1.83 -12.24 -4.03
C VAL A 196 -0.86 -11.69 -5.07
N GLY A 197 -1.26 -11.72 -6.35
CA GLY A 197 -0.50 -11.16 -7.46
C GLY A 197 -0.20 -9.67 -7.30
N CYS A 198 -1.13 -8.89 -6.75
CA CYS A 198 -0.95 -7.45 -6.54
C CYS A 198 0.25 -7.17 -5.64
N GLY A 199 0.55 -8.01 -4.64
CA GLY A 199 1.70 -7.82 -3.75
C GLY A 199 3.04 -7.69 -4.49
N TRP A 200 3.19 -8.37 -5.63
CA TRP A 200 4.40 -8.28 -6.46
C TRP A 200 4.59 -6.92 -7.14
N ALA A 201 3.51 -6.15 -7.36
CA ALA A 201 3.64 -4.79 -7.89
C ALA A 201 4.39 -3.89 -6.90
N GLY A 202 4.10 -4.02 -5.60
CA GLY A 202 4.85 -3.32 -4.55
C GLY A 202 6.31 -3.77 -4.47
N ALA A 203 6.57 -5.07 -4.66
CA ALA A 203 7.94 -5.60 -4.68
C ALA A 203 8.79 -4.98 -5.79
N TRP A 204 8.22 -4.77 -6.99
CA TRP A 204 8.93 -4.11 -8.10
C TRP A 204 9.24 -2.63 -7.81
N ILE A 205 8.28 -1.89 -7.24
CA ILE A 205 8.50 -0.49 -6.84
C ILE A 205 9.60 -0.42 -5.77
N PHE A 206 9.53 -1.30 -4.77
CA PHE A 206 10.53 -1.36 -3.70
C PHE A 206 11.92 -1.72 -4.24
N ALA A 207 12.03 -2.73 -5.11
CA ALA A 207 13.30 -3.12 -5.72
C ALA A 207 13.90 -1.96 -6.54
N GLY A 208 13.09 -1.26 -7.32
CA GLY A 208 13.52 -0.06 -8.05
C GLY A 208 14.05 1.03 -7.12
N ALA A 209 13.33 1.34 -6.03
CA ALA A 209 13.75 2.31 -5.03
C ALA A 209 15.04 1.90 -4.28
N ALA A 210 15.22 0.59 -4.01
CA ALA A 210 16.40 0.08 -3.33
C ALA A 210 17.64 0.13 -4.22
N VAL A 211 17.50 -0.23 -5.51
CA VAL A 211 18.58 -0.11 -6.50
C VAL A 211 18.95 1.34 -6.71
N ASP A 212 17.95 2.22 -6.86
CA ASP A 212 18.16 3.66 -7.01
C ASP A 212 18.93 4.25 -5.82
N TYR A 213 18.59 3.86 -4.59
CA TYR A 213 19.31 4.30 -3.39
C TYR A 213 20.75 3.80 -3.39
N GLY A 214 20.95 2.52 -3.73
CA GLY A 214 22.29 1.92 -3.83
C GLY A 214 23.19 2.65 -4.82
N LEU A 215 22.69 2.96 -6.02
CA LEU A 215 23.46 3.67 -7.05
C LEU A 215 23.91 5.05 -6.56
N LEU A 216 23.00 5.84 -5.98
CA LEU A 216 23.35 7.17 -5.48
C LEU A 216 24.36 7.12 -4.34
N THR A 217 24.26 6.16 -3.43
CA THR A 217 25.26 5.99 -2.37
C THR A 217 26.65 5.62 -2.90
N VAL A 218 26.73 4.91 -4.04
CA VAL A 218 28.01 4.59 -4.70
C VAL A 218 28.57 5.83 -5.40
N GLU A 219 27.76 6.56 -6.16
CA GLU A 219 28.18 7.79 -6.85
C GLU A 219 28.69 8.86 -5.88
N MET A 220 28.03 9.03 -4.73
CA MET A 220 28.44 9.98 -3.70
C MET A 220 29.75 9.59 -2.99
N ASN A 221 30.03 8.30 -2.82
CA ASN A 221 31.24 7.80 -2.16
C ASN A 221 32.41 7.58 -3.14
N TRP A 222 32.17 7.62 -4.46
CA TRP A 222 33.20 7.46 -5.49
C TRP A 222 34.39 8.43 -5.35
N PRO A 223 34.20 9.75 -5.09
CA PRO A 223 35.33 10.65 -4.90
C PRO A 223 36.11 10.41 -3.59
N ALA A 224 35.49 9.83 -2.55
CA ALA A 224 36.17 9.50 -1.29
C ALA A 224 36.95 8.17 -1.35
N LEU A 225 36.63 7.28 -2.30
CA LEU A 225 37.36 6.02 -2.53
C LEU A 225 38.59 6.19 -3.42
N LEU A 226 38.68 7.32 -4.15
CA LEU A 226 39.81 7.67 -5.02
C LEU A 226 40.79 8.65 -4.37
N ALA A 227 40.53 9.09 -3.14
CA ALA A 227 41.39 9.96 -2.32
C ALA A 227 42.17 9.13 -1.29
#